data_AF-A0A3Q0IVQ7-F1
#
_entry.id   AF-A0A3Q0IVQ7-F1
#
_cell.length_a   1.000
_cell.length_b   1.000
_cell.length_c   1.000
_cell.angle_alpha   90.00
_cell.angle_beta   90.00
_cell.angle_gamma   90.00
#
_symmetry.space_group_name_H-M   'P 1'
#
loop_
_entity.id
_entity.type
_entity.pdbx_description
1 polymer ?
#
loop_
_entity_poly.entity_id
_entity_poly.type
_entity_poly.pdbx_seq_one_letter_code
_entity_poly.pdbx_strand_id
1 'polypeptide(L)'
;MDVVTTICSTTRGGNKKYRALRIDQGNFSWGSECCTRKTRIIDVVYNASNNELVRTKTLVKNAIVVIDATPFRQWYETYYALPIGRRKTGKLTEAEEAVLNKKRSKKVVKKYKSRQKHAKVEQAIEEQFQTGRILGKKEMSFPRPEATK
;
A
#
# COMPACT_ATOMS: atom_id res chain seq x y z
N MET A 1 13.07 12.00 -7.38
CA MET A 1 12.42 13.21 -7.91
C MET A 1 10.93 12.90 -8.02
N ASP A 2 10.18 13.01 -6.92
CA ASP A 2 8.72 12.85 -6.95
C ASP A 2 8.13 14.24 -6.67
N VAL A 3 7.90 15.03 -7.73
CA VAL A 3 7.36 16.40 -7.60
C VAL A 3 5.85 16.31 -7.41
N VAL A 4 5.42 16.06 -6.17
CA VAL A 4 4.06 16.32 -5.70
C VAL A 4 3.97 17.83 -5.45
N THR A 5 3.45 18.58 -6.41
CA THR A 5 3.32 20.05 -6.32
C THR A 5 2.57 20.41 -5.04
N THR A 6 3.25 21.03 -4.08
CA THR A 6 2.71 21.37 -2.77
C THR A 6 2.92 22.85 -2.51
N ILE A 7 1.85 23.57 -2.19
CA ILE A 7 1.93 24.97 -1.76
C ILE A 7 2.02 24.98 -0.23
N CYS A 8 3.04 25.64 0.31
CA CYS A 8 3.14 25.92 1.73
C CYS A 8 2.48 27.27 2.03
N SER A 9 1.52 27.30 2.94
CA SER A 9 0.88 28.52 3.42
C SER A 9 1.07 28.68 4.92
N THR A 10 1.45 29.87 5.37
CA THR A 10 1.54 30.22 6.78
C THR A 10 0.14 30.47 7.34
N THR A 11 -0.10 30.04 8.56
CA THR A 11 -1.37 30.20 9.27
C THR A 11 -1.18 31.00 10.56
N ARG A 12 -2.28 31.44 11.15
CA ARG A 12 -2.28 32.19 12.41
C ARG A 12 -1.44 31.44 13.46
N GLY A 13 -0.52 32.17 14.11
CA GLY A 13 0.43 31.59 15.08
C GLY A 13 1.70 30.99 14.45
N GLY A 14 2.03 31.32 13.20
CA GLY A 14 3.30 30.91 12.57
C GLY A 14 3.35 29.46 12.07
N ASN A 15 2.27 28.70 12.23
CA ASN A 15 2.19 27.31 11.79
C ASN A 15 2.12 27.19 10.26
N LYS A 16 2.79 26.17 9.69
CA LYS A 16 2.77 25.88 8.25
C LYS A 16 1.69 24.85 7.92
N LYS A 17 0.94 25.08 6.84
CA LYS A 17 0.04 24.09 6.22
C LYS A 17 0.48 23.79 4.80
N TYR A 18 0.48 22.51 4.44
CA TYR A 18 0.85 22.02 3.12
C TYR A 18 -0.39 21.65 2.34
N ARG A 19 -0.60 22.29 1.18
CA ARG A 19 -1.69 21.98 0.26
C ARG A 19 -1.13 21.28 -0.95
N ALA A 20 -1.41 20.00 -1.07
CA ALA A 20 -1.01 19.23 -2.23
C ALA A 20 -1.96 19.50 -3.40
N LEU A 21 -1.41 19.87 -4.55
CA LEU A 21 -2.15 20.11 -5.79
C LEU A 21 -2.21 18.86 -6.67
N ARG A 22 -1.14 18.05 -6.67
CA ARG A 22 -1.05 16.79 -7.41
C ARG A 22 -0.33 15.76 -6.56
N ILE A 23 -0.95 14.62 -6.30
CA ILE A 23 -0.38 13.51 -5.53
C ILE A 23 -0.55 12.22 -6.35
N ASP A 24 0.54 11.50 -6.55
CA ASP A 24 0.59 10.20 -7.23
C ASP A 24 0.91 9.05 -6.26
N GLN A 25 1.58 9.32 -5.14
CA GLN A 25 1.98 8.32 -4.14
C GLN A 25 1.44 8.65 -2.74
N GLY A 26 1.14 7.63 -1.96
CA GLY A 26 0.68 7.76 -0.57
C GLY A 26 1.24 6.65 0.32
N ASN A 27 1.19 6.87 1.62
CA ASN A 27 1.52 5.83 2.60
C ASN A 27 0.23 5.12 3.02
N PHE A 28 0.12 3.83 2.71
CA PHE A 28 -1.06 3.02 3.00
C PHE A 28 -0.72 1.91 4.00
N SER A 29 -1.67 1.58 4.87
CA SER A 29 -1.53 0.56 5.89
C SER A 29 -2.48 -0.60 5.65
N TRP A 30 -1.96 -1.82 5.68
CA TRP A 30 -2.71 -3.06 5.73
C TRP A 30 -2.90 -3.46 7.20
N GLY A 31 -4.10 -3.19 7.72
CA GLY A 31 -4.40 -3.27 9.16
C GLY A 31 -4.31 -4.68 9.76
N SER A 32 -4.74 -5.73 9.05
CA SER A 32 -4.73 -7.10 9.59
C SER A 32 -3.32 -7.63 9.83
N GLU A 33 -2.38 -7.22 8.97
CA GLU A 33 -0.98 -7.66 8.99
C GLU A 33 -0.03 -6.62 9.62
N CYS A 34 -0.57 -5.48 10.05
CA CYS A 34 0.18 -4.33 10.57
C CYS A 34 1.36 -3.93 9.67
N CYS A 35 1.12 -3.85 8.36
CA CYS A 35 2.14 -3.50 7.38
C CYS A 35 1.83 -2.14 6.74
N THR A 36 2.78 -1.22 6.76
CA THR A 36 2.64 0.10 6.12
C THR A 36 3.68 0.28 5.01
N ARG A 37 3.23 0.72 3.84
CA ARG A 37 4.06 0.88 2.64
C ARG A 37 3.65 2.12 1.84
N LYS A 38 4.66 2.79 1.28
CA LYS A 38 4.46 3.81 0.24
C LYS A 38 4.05 3.09 -1.05
N THR A 39 2.87 3.41 -1.56
CA THR A 39 2.36 2.84 -2.82
C THR A 39 1.84 3.95 -3.71
N ARG A 40 1.78 3.66 -5.02
CA ARG A 40 1.22 4.57 -6.01
C ARG A 40 -0.30 4.47 -6.02
N ILE A 41 -0.95 5.62 -6.08
CA ILE A 41 -2.40 5.78 -6.27
C ILE A 41 -2.66 5.73 -7.78
N ILE A 42 -3.57 4.85 -8.18
CA ILE A 42 -3.89 4.61 -9.59
C ILE A 42 -5.14 5.40 -9.98
N ASP A 43 -6.24 5.21 -9.24
CA ASP A 43 -7.51 5.87 -9.54
C ASP A 43 -8.37 6.10 -8.31
N VAL A 44 -9.36 6.98 -8.43
CA VAL A 44 -10.44 7.17 -7.45
C VAL A 44 -11.67 6.44 -7.94
N VAL A 45 -12.22 5.52 -7.14
CA VAL A 45 -13.35 4.68 -7.54
C VAL A 45 -14.66 5.15 -6.91
N TYR A 46 -14.59 5.59 -5.66
CA TYR A 46 -15.79 5.97 -4.93
C TYR A 46 -15.51 7.11 -3.95
N ASN A 47 -16.50 7.98 -3.79
CA ASN A 47 -16.51 9.02 -2.80
C ASN A 47 -17.91 9.15 -2.21
N ALA A 48 -18.02 9.16 -0.88
CA ALA A 48 -19.32 9.14 -0.20
C ALA A 48 -20.12 10.44 -0.34
N SER A 49 -19.44 11.59 -0.52
CA SER A 49 -20.09 12.90 -0.46
C SER A 49 -20.57 13.43 -1.82
N ASN A 50 -19.84 13.13 -2.89
CA ASN A 50 -20.13 13.64 -4.23
C ASN A 50 -19.46 12.78 -5.31
N ASN A 51 -20.24 12.38 -6.32
CA ASN A 51 -19.79 11.57 -7.45
C ASN A 51 -18.97 12.36 -8.49
N GLU A 52 -19.13 13.68 -8.60
CA GLU A 52 -18.31 14.50 -9.50
C GLU A 52 -16.81 14.44 -9.14
N LEU A 53 -16.50 14.21 -7.87
CA LEU A 53 -15.12 14.07 -7.40
C LEU A 53 -14.47 12.78 -7.91
N VAL A 54 -15.26 11.73 -8.17
CA VAL A 54 -14.78 10.49 -8.81
C VAL A 54 -14.45 10.77 -10.27
N ARG A 55 -15.37 11.45 -10.99
CA ARG A 55 -15.21 11.77 -12.42
C ARG A 55 -13.99 12.65 -12.70
N THR A 56 -13.71 13.60 -11.82
CA THR A 56 -12.56 14.51 -11.91
C THR A 56 -11.27 13.95 -11.28
N LYS A 57 -11.32 12.76 -10.67
CA LYS A 57 -10.20 12.13 -9.95
C LYS A 57 -9.64 13.00 -8.83
N THR A 58 -10.53 13.70 -8.13
CA THR A 58 -10.15 14.57 -7.01
C THR A 58 -9.97 13.74 -5.73
N LEU A 59 -8.80 13.87 -5.10
CA LEU A 59 -8.46 13.14 -3.88
C LEU A 59 -8.91 13.90 -2.63
N VAL A 60 -9.88 13.33 -1.90
CA VAL A 60 -10.39 13.87 -0.63
C VAL A 60 -10.20 12.84 0.49
N LYS A 61 -10.26 13.29 1.75
CA LYS A 61 -10.31 12.38 2.90
C LYS A 61 -11.50 11.42 2.74
N ASN A 62 -11.29 10.15 3.08
CA ASN A 62 -12.24 9.05 2.98
C ASN A 62 -12.61 8.60 1.56
N ALA A 63 -12.00 9.15 0.50
CA ALA A 63 -12.17 8.60 -0.83
C ALA A 63 -11.64 7.15 -0.90
N ILE A 64 -12.35 6.28 -1.62
CA ILE A 64 -11.88 4.93 -1.94
C ILE A 64 -11.07 5.01 -3.24
N VAL A 65 -9.81 4.64 -3.14
CA VAL A 65 -8.84 4.70 -4.21
C VAL A 65 -8.32 3.31 -4.54
N VAL A 66 -7.94 3.11 -5.79
CA VAL A 66 -7.21 1.93 -6.23
C VAL A 66 -5.73 2.20 -6.08
N ILE A 67 -5.04 1.34 -5.34
CA ILE A 67 -3.60 1.40 -5.09
C ILE A 67 -2.88 0.22 -5.75
N ASP A 68 -1.60 0.43 -6.03
CA ASP A 68 -0.71 -0.64 -6.49
C ASP A 68 -0.49 -1.69 -5.39
N ALA A 69 -0.67 -2.96 -5.74
CA ALA A 69 -0.52 -4.10 -4.83
C ALA A 69 0.94 -4.56 -4.65
N THR A 70 1.85 -4.16 -5.55
CA THR A 70 3.21 -4.70 -5.62
C THR A 70 4.01 -4.58 -4.32
N PRO A 71 3.97 -3.46 -3.55
CA PRO A 71 4.78 -3.33 -2.35
C PRO A 71 4.28 -4.22 -1.20
N PHE A 72 2.98 -4.48 -1.15
CA PHE A 72 2.39 -5.40 -0.17
C PHE A 72 2.65 -6.86 -0.52
N ARG A 73 2.62 -7.21 -1.82
CA ARG A 73 2.97 -8.55 -2.28
C ARG A 73 4.42 -8.92 -1.94
N GLN A 74 5.38 -8.03 -2.23
CA GLN A 74 6.79 -8.24 -1.88
C GLN A 74 7.00 -8.42 -0.37
N TRP A 75 6.26 -7.66 0.44
CA TRP A 75 6.29 -7.81 1.89
C TRP A 75 5.75 -9.18 2.33
N TYR A 76 4.61 -9.60 1.78
CA TYR A 76 3.98 -10.88 2.13
C TYR A 76 4.89 -12.07 1.77
N GLU A 77 5.47 -12.05 0.57
CA GLU A 77 6.42 -13.08 0.11
C GLU A 77 7.67 -13.13 1.02
N THR A 78 8.17 -11.99 1.48
CA THR A 78 9.32 -11.94 2.40
C THR A 78 8.96 -12.41 3.82
N TYR A 79 7.75 -12.08 4.30
CA TYR A 79 7.32 -12.32 5.67
C TYR A 79 6.84 -13.75 5.91
N TYR A 80 6.04 -14.30 4.98
CA TYR A 80 5.46 -15.63 5.05
C TYR A 80 6.17 -16.68 4.19
N ALA A 81 6.99 -16.26 3.21
CA ALA A 81 7.59 -17.15 2.21
C ALA A 81 6.53 -17.98 1.48
N LEU A 82 5.38 -17.36 1.20
CA LEU A 82 4.28 -17.93 0.42
C LEU A 82 3.95 -16.96 -0.73
N PRO A 83 3.62 -17.47 -1.93
CA PRO A 83 3.14 -16.63 -3.01
C PRO A 83 1.69 -16.19 -2.77
N ILE A 84 1.36 -14.94 -3.08
CA ILE A 84 -0.01 -14.39 -3.01
C ILE A 84 -0.39 -13.75 -4.36
N GLY A 85 -1.67 -13.83 -4.73
CA GLY A 85 -2.19 -13.12 -5.91
C GLY A 85 -1.72 -13.66 -7.25
N ARG A 86 -1.26 -14.90 -7.34
CA ARG A 86 -0.81 -15.49 -8.59
C ARG A 86 -1.92 -16.28 -9.25
N ARG A 87 -2.19 -15.97 -10.52
CA ARG A 87 -3.05 -16.84 -11.36
C ARG A 87 -2.34 -18.18 -11.50
N LYS A 88 -3.10 -19.28 -11.39
CA LYS A 88 -2.60 -20.67 -11.38
C LYS A 88 -1.71 -21.03 -12.58
N THR A 89 -1.71 -20.24 -13.65
CA THR A 89 -1.00 -20.49 -14.92
C THR A 89 0.14 -19.50 -15.22
N GLY A 90 0.40 -18.51 -14.36
CA GLY A 90 1.41 -17.48 -14.61
C GLY A 90 2.82 -17.91 -14.22
N LYS A 91 3.77 -17.92 -15.19
CA LYS A 91 5.19 -18.19 -14.94
C LYS A 91 5.77 -17.18 -13.95
N LEU A 92 6.55 -17.69 -13.03
CA LEU A 92 7.29 -16.95 -12.03
C LEU A 92 8.48 -16.23 -12.67
N THR A 93 8.75 -15.00 -12.24
CA THR A 93 10.03 -14.34 -12.57
C THR A 93 11.13 -14.93 -11.69
N GLU A 94 12.31 -15.16 -12.25
CA GLU A 94 13.44 -15.81 -11.56
C GLU A 94 13.82 -15.10 -10.24
N ALA A 95 13.65 -13.78 -10.18
CA ALA A 95 13.89 -12.97 -9.00
C ALA A 95 12.93 -13.30 -7.83
N GLU A 96 11.68 -13.65 -8.12
CA GLU A 96 10.68 -13.97 -7.09
C GLU A 96 10.81 -15.42 -6.60
N GLU A 97 11.24 -16.34 -7.46
CA GLU A 97 11.56 -17.73 -7.06
C GLU A 97 12.78 -17.77 -6.15
N ALA A 98 13.80 -16.95 -6.44
CA ALA A 98 15.01 -16.88 -5.64
C ALA A 98 14.74 -16.41 -4.19
N VAL A 99 13.78 -15.50 -4.01
CA VAL A 99 13.37 -15.02 -2.68
C VAL A 99 12.58 -16.09 -1.91
N LEU A 100 11.70 -16.81 -2.61
CA LEU A 100 10.84 -17.84 -2.04
C LEU A 100 11.63 -19.10 -1.64
N ASN A 101 12.53 -19.56 -2.51
CA ASN A 101 13.31 -20.79 -2.35
C ASN A 101 14.69 -20.58 -1.72
N LYS A 102 14.89 -19.47 -1.01
CA LYS A 102 16.15 -19.23 -0.32
C LYS A 102 16.40 -20.31 0.72
N LYS A 103 17.52 -21.06 0.59
CA LYS A 103 17.98 -22.01 1.62
C LYS A 103 18.21 -21.26 2.93
N ARG A 104 17.50 -21.67 3.99
CA ARG A 104 17.52 -21.03 5.32
C ARG A 104 17.91 -22.05 6.38
N SER A 105 18.46 -21.57 7.49
CA SER A 105 18.84 -22.42 8.62
C SER A 105 17.62 -23.07 9.26
N LYS A 106 17.81 -24.23 9.92
CA LYS A 106 16.72 -25.01 10.54
C LYS A 106 15.87 -24.19 11.52
N LYS A 107 16.49 -23.28 12.30
CA LYS A 107 15.78 -22.38 13.23
C LYS A 107 14.87 -21.39 12.49
N VAL A 108 15.35 -20.84 11.39
CA VAL A 108 14.59 -19.89 10.56
C VAL A 108 13.43 -20.59 9.87
N VAL A 109 13.63 -21.81 9.34
CA VAL A 109 12.54 -22.62 8.76
C VAL A 109 11.42 -22.87 9.79
N LYS A 110 11.77 -23.21 11.04
CA LYS A 110 10.78 -23.37 12.12
C LYS A 110 9.97 -22.09 12.37
N LYS A 111 10.61 -20.91 12.33
CA LYS A 111 9.96 -19.60 12.47
C LYS A 111 9.01 -19.28 11.31
N TYR A 112 9.35 -19.64 10.08
CA TYR A 112 8.44 -19.46 8.94
C TYR A 112 7.26 -20.42 9.02
N LYS A 113 7.47 -21.69 9.37
CA LYS A 113 6.39 -22.65 9.59
C LYS A 113 5.38 -22.20 10.65
N SER A 114 5.83 -21.56 11.74
CA SER A 114 4.91 -21.01 12.73
C SER A 114 4.11 -19.82 12.19
N ARG A 115 4.72 -18.96 11.37
CA ARG A 115 4.04 -17.82 10.72
C ARG A 115 3.03 -18.26 9.67
N GLN A 116 3.36 -19.27 8.87
CA GLN A 116 2.51 -19.79 7.81
C GLN A 116 1.14 -20.28 8.31
N LYS A 117 1.03 -20.65 9.60
CA LYS A 117 -0.26 -21.00 10.21
C LYS A 117 -1.26 -19.85 10.23
N HIS A 118 -0.78 -18.61 10.29
CA HIS A 118 -1.59 -17.39 10.32
C HIS A 118 -1.66 -16.69 8.96
N ALA A 119 -1.11 -17.30 7.90
CA ALA A 119 -0.98 -16.66 6.59
C ALA A 119 -2.29 -16.63 5.78
N LYS A 120 -3.41 -17.10 6.33
CA LYS A 120 -4.70 -17.16 5.61
C LYS A 120 -5.24 -15.74 5.42
N VAL A 121 -5.39 -15.34 4.16
CA VAL A 121 -5.99 -14.06 3.76
C VAL A 121 -7.43 -14.30 3.30
N GLU A 122 -8.28 -13.28 3.41
CA GLU A 122 -9.65 -13.32 2.92
C GLU A 122 -9.69 -13.41 1.38
N GLN A 123 -10.60 -14.22 0.84
CA GLN A 123 -10.71 -14.47 -0.60
C GLN A 123 -10.90 -13.17 -1.41
N ALA A 124 -11.70 -12.22 -0.93
CA ALA A 124 -11.93 -10.94 -1.60
C ALA A 124 -10.64 -10.11 -1.76
N ILE A 125 -9.70 -10.25 -0.82
CA ILE A 125 -8.40 -9.59 -0.88
C ILE A 125 -7.46 -10.36 -1.83
N GLU A 126 -7.49 -11.70 -1.83
CA GLU A 126 -6.71 -12.51 -2.77
C GLU A 126 -7.06 -12.23 -4.24
N GLU A 127 -8.35 -12.04 -4.53
CA GLU A 127 -8.83 -11.65 -5.87
C GLU A 127 -8.29 -10.28 -6.28
N GLN A 128 -8.26 -9.31 -5.36
CA GLN A 128 -7.64 -8.01 -5.62
C GLN A 128 -6.14 -8.13 -5.90
N PHE A 129 -5.41 -8.94 -5.13
CA PHE A 129 -3.99 -9.21 -5.40
C PHE A 129 -3.76 -9.87 -6.77
N GLN A 130 -4.68 -10.70 -7.27
CA GLN A 130 -4.59 -11.26 -8.63
C GLN A 130 -4.73 -10.21 -9.73
N THR A 131 -5.49 -9.15 -9.50
CA THR A 131 -5.59 -8.03 -10.46
C THR A 131 -4.38 -7.08 -10.38
N GLY A 132 -3.53 -7.23 -9.36
CA GLY A 132 -2.40 -6.33 -9.08
C GLY A 132 -2.82 -4.97 -8.52
N ARG A 133 -4.09 -4.81 -8.14
CA ARG A 133 -4.71 -3.57 -7.71
C ARG A 133 -5.57 -3.82 -6.48
N ILE A 134 -5.34 -3.05 -5.42
CA ILE A 134 -6.07 -3.20 -4.15
C ILE A 134 -6.87 -1.94 -3.89
N LEU A 135 -8.03 -2.07 -3.25
CA LEU A 135 -8.80 -0.93 -2.79
C LEU A 135 -8.26 -0.44 -1.43
N GLY A 136 -7.98 0.85 -1.36
CA GLY A 136 -7.54 1.53 -0.16
C GLY A 136 -8.44 2.71 0.16
N LYS A 137 -8.71 2.93 1.45
CA LYS A 137 -9.34 4.17 1.89
C LYS A 137 -8.26 5.22 2.09
N LYS A 138 -8.39 6.39 1.48
CA LYS A 138 -7.46 7.50 1.70
C LYS A 138 -7.78 8.18 3.02
N GLU A 139 -6.85 8.08 3.95
CA GLU A 139 -6.85 8.92 5.14
C GLU A 139 -5.87 10.08 4.94
N MET A 140 -6.34 11.30 5.21
CA MET A 140 -5.51 12.50 5.12
C MET A 140 -4.92 12.78 6.51
N SER A 141 -3.68 12.38 6.70
CA SER A 141 -2.83 12.83 7.81
C SER A 141 -1.75 13.75 7.25
N PHE A 142 -1.63 14.95 7.80
CA PHE A 142 -0.54 15.84 7.44
C PHE A 142 0.71 15.41 8.22
N PRO A 143 1.88 15.30 7.58
CA PRO A 143 3.11 15.07 8.30
C PRO A 143 3.28 16.20 9.32
N ARG A 144 3.39 15.85 10.60
CA ARG A 144 3.86 16.82 11.60
C ARG A 144 5.26 17.24 11.16
N PRO A 145 5.58 18.55 11.11
CA PRO A 145 6.96 18.95 10.89
C PRO A 145 7.80 18.22 11.95
N GLU A 146 8.80 17.46 11.49
CA GLU A 146 9.76 16.87 12.40
C GLU A 146 10.34 18.01 13.23
N ALA A 147 10.25 17.90 14.56
CA ALA A 147 10.96 18.79 15.44
C ALA A 147 12.45 18.55 15.16
N THR A 148 13.08 19.47 14.43
CA THR A 148 14.54 19.58 14.36
C THR A 148 15.06 19.55 15.79
N LYS A 149 15.82 18.50 16.12
CA LYS A 149 16.72 18.52 17.27
C LYS A 149 17.80 19.58 17.02
#